data_AF-A0A0L0BRZ2-F1
#
_entry.id   AF-A0A0L0BRZ2-F1
#
_cell.length_a   1.000
_cell.length_b   1.000
_cell.length_c   1.000
_cell.angle_alpha   90.00
_cell.angle_beta   90.00
_cell.angle_gamma   90.00
#
_symmetry.space_group_name_H-M   'P 1'
#
loop_
_entity.id
_entity.type
_entity.pdbx_description
1 polymer ?
#
loop_
_entity_poly.entity_id
_entity_poly.type
_entity_poly.pdbx_seq_one_letter_code
_entity_poly.pdbx_strand_id
1 'polypeptide(L)'
;MFIKLLMFNGILIALLLQKTSAEPFSYKEQQLLADTHLKLYIKRFQLIEDTQAREFEQLLYQLSDFAEADRIHNEKMKHKYELNLLKATFELALTNHTNAEKFNFLYNFPKIIPPYFSNFLMDELDMQYVNQKIRIDLKYLDLMKPDLQHLNLAEEIFYINYKLKEILLMQNLQAKLKGYKNITDGLTPQFQYILDKQPLHEALLKSHLNFLKEYVNSFEDSEIEEFKPEYNVLLRQLEIAENSTDNENKFKFLEMFNDTTTKFGRFLNVKFEEYKFKYYMD
;
A
#
# COMPACT_ATOMS: atom_id res chain seq x y z
N MET A 1 -5.85 -10.97 15.28
CA MET A 1 -4.44 -11.37 15.17
C MET A 1 -4.30 -11.89 13.74
N PHE A 2 -4.12 -11.09 12.68
CA PHE A 2 -3.04 -10.14 12.38
C PHE A 2 -3.52 -8.89 11.57
N ILE A 3 -4.55 -8.18 12.06
CA ILE A 3 -4.86 -6.79 11.64
C ILE A 3 -4.04 -5.82 12.50
N LYS A 4 -2.71 -6.01 12.46
CA LYS A 4 -1.70 -5.13 13.08
C LYS A 4 -0.50 -4.87 12.16
N LEU A 5 -0.67 -5.05 10.86
CA LEU A 5 0.03 -4.24 9.88
C LEU A 5 -0.77 -2.93 9.76
N LEU A 6 -0.44 -2.01 10.67
CA LEU A 6 -0.80 -0.60 10.67
C LEU A 6 -0.82 -0.10 9.21
N MET A 7 -1.98 0.32 8.70
CA MET A 7 -2.37 1.72 8.79
C MET A 7 -1.20 2.67 8.46
N PHE A 8 -0.74 2.68 7.21
CA PHE A 8 -0.03 3.84 6.67
C PHE A 8 -1.06 4.94 6.39
N ASN A 9 -1.57 5.52 7.47
CA ASN A 9 -2.03 6.90 7.50
C ASN A 9 -0.79 7.79 7.28
N GLY A 10 -0.27 7.85 6.05
CA GLY A 10 0.93 8.63 5.73
C GLY A 10 0.79 10.12 6.11
N ILE A 11 -0.45 10.62 6.14
CA ILE A 11 -0.76 11.99 6.57
C ILE A 11 -0.73 12.13 8.10
N LEU A 12 -1.28 11.17 8.85
CA LEU A 12 -1.34 11.26 10.32
C LEU A 12 0.01 10.93 10.96
N ILE A 13 0.79 10.01 10.39
CA ILE A 13 2.15 9.71 10.89
C ILE A 13 3.10 10.86 10.56
N ALA A 14 3.06 11.48 9.37
CA ALA A 14 3.88 12.66 9.10
C ALA A 14 3.52 13.87 10.00
N LEU A 15 2.23 14.07 10.30
CA LEU A 15 1.76 15.13 11.21
C LEU A 15 2.01 14.79 12.70
N LEU A 16 1.99 13.52 13.10
CA LEU A 16 2.36 13.09 14.46
C LEU A 16 3.88 13.04 14.65
N LEU A 17 4.65 12.77 13.59
CA LEU A 17 6.11 12.79 13.59
C LEU A 17 6.66 14.21 13.72
N GLN A 18 5.94 15.26 13.32
CA GLN A 18 6.29 16.65 13.70
C GLN A 18 6.39 16.84 15.23
N LYS A 19 5.70 16.01 16.03
CA LYS A 19 5.77 16.04 17.50
C LYS A 19 6.82 15.10 18.10
N THR A 20 7.39 14.17 17.33
CA THR A 20 8.28 13.12 17.86
C THR A 20 9.66 13.04 17.18
N SER A 21 9.89 13.73 16.05
CA SER A 21 11.23 13.82 15.45
C SER A 21 12.07 14.90 16.13
N ALA A 22 13.35 14.60 16.36
CA ALA A 22 14.32 15.56 16.93
C ALA A 22 14.57 16.76 16.00
N GLU A 23 14.28 16.63 14.71
CA GLU A 23 14.33 17.70 13.72
C GLU A 23 13.01 17.82 12.95
N PRO A 24 12.48 19.04 12.73
CA PRO A 24 11.31 19.25 11.91
C PRO A 24 11.61 18.95 10.44
N PHE A 25 10.63 18.41 9.70
CA PHE A 25 10.72 18.27 8.24
C PHE A 25 11.04 19.62 7.60
N SER A 26 12.03 19.65 6.70
CA SER A 26 12.28 20.81 5.84
C SER A 26 11.09 21.09 4.93
N TYR A 27 11.01 22.33 4.44
CA TYR A 27 9.98 22.74 3.50
C TYR A 27 9.92 21.85 2.24
N LYS A 28 11.09 21.45 1.71
CA LYS A 28 11.20 20.57 0.53
C LYS A 28 10.64 19.17 0.80
N GLU A 29 10.89 18.62 1.99
CA GLU A 29 10.37 17.30 2.39
C GLU A 29 8.85 17.34 2.60
N GLN A 30 8.35 18.37 3.27
CA GLN A 30 6.91 18.59 3.45
C GLN A 30 6.18 18.68 2.10
N GLN A 31 6.77 19.40 1.14
CA GLN A 31 6.25 19.50 -0.22
C GLN A 31 6.20 18.14 -0.91
N LEU A 32 7.31 17.40 -0.89
CA LEU A 32 7.42 16.09 -1.51
C LEU A 32 6.35 15.13 -0.95
N LEU A 33 6.18 15.09 0.37
CA LEU A 33 5.15 14.27 1.02
C LEU A 33 3.74 14.62 0.55
N ALA A 34 3.39 15.90 0.61
CA ALA A 34 2.06 16.36 0.20
C ALA A 34 1.80 16.05 -1.29
N ASP A 35 2.78 16.31 -2.15
CA ASP A 35 2.70 16.07 -3.58
C ASP A 35 2.55 14.58 -3.91
N THR A 36 3.35 13.72 -3.27
CA THR A 36 3.24 12.27 -3.43
C THR A 36 1.84 11.80 -3.03
N HIS A 37 1.29 12.25 -1.90
CA HIS A 37 -0.05 11.86 -1.48
C HIS A 37 -1.15 12.33 -2.44
N LEU A 38 -1.10 13.58 -2.91
CA LEU A 38 -2.04 14.09 -3.89
C LEU A 38 -1.99 13.25 -5.18
N LYS A 39 -0.78 12.97 -5.70
CA LYS A 39 -0.59 12.11 -6.88
C LYS A 39 -1.14 10.70 -6.67
N LEU A 40 -0.95 10.12 -5.49
CA LEU A 40 -1.48 8.79 -5.16
C LEU A 40 -3.01 8.79 -5.17
N TYR A 41 -3.67 9.80 -4.59
CA TYR A 41 -5.13 9.91 -4.65
C TYR A 41 -5.64 10.09 -6.08
N ILE A 42 -5.01 10.94 -6.89
CA ILE A 42 -5.35 11.10 -8.31
C ILE A 42 -5.31 9.75 -9.04
N LYS A 43 -4.25 8.97 -8.84
CA LYS A 43 -4.13 7.63 -9.44
C LYS A 43 -5.19 6.65 -8.91
N ARG A 44 -5.52 6.70 -7.62
CA ARG A 44 -6.61 5.89 -7.04
C ARG A 44 -7.94 6.21 -7.70
N PHE A 45 -8.28 7.48 -7.85
CA PHE A 45 -9.52 7.90 -8.50
C PHE A 45 -9.59 7.43 -9.95
N GLN A 46 -8.47 7.49 -10.68
CA GLN A 46 -8.40 6.91 -12.03
C GLN A 46 -8.71 5.41 -12.02
N LEU A 47 -8.12 4.66 -11.09
CA LEU A 47 -8.36 3.23 -10.98
C LEU A 47 -9.82 2.89 -10.59
N ILE A 48 -10.47 3.72 -9.77
CA ILE A 48 -11.91 3.58 -9.48
C ILE A 48 -12.71 3.78 -10.77
N GLU A 49 -12.41 4.82 -11.53
CA GLU A 49 -13.08 5.11 -12.80
C GLU A 49 -12.95 3.93 -13.79
N ASP A 50 -11.74 3.42 -13.98
CA ASP A 50 -11.45 2.31 -14.89
C ASP A 50 -12.13 0.99 -14.44
N THR A 51 -12.26 0.79 -13.13
CA THR A 51 -12.94 -0.40 -12.57
C THR A 51 -14.45 -0.28 -12.74
N GLN A 52 -15.03 0.88 -12.41
CA GLN A 52 -16.46 1.14 -12.58
C GLN A 52 -16.91 1.02 -14.05
N ALA A 53 -16.07 1.46 -14.99
CA ALA A 53 -16.32 1.30 -16.43
C ALA A 53 -16.42 -0.17 -16.84
N ARG A 54 -15.45 -1.01 -16.44
CA ARG A 54 -15.43 -2.45 -16.75
C ARG A 54 -16.62 -3.19 -16.12
N GLU A 55 -16.94 -2.88 -14.88
CA GLU A 55 -18.10 -3.49 -14.20
C GLU A 55 -19.41 -3.12 -14.88
N PHE A 56 -19.55 -1.88 -15.34
CA PHE A 56 -20.75 -1.43 -16.04
C PHE A 56 -20.91 -2.15 -17.39
N GLU A 57 -19.84 -2.30 -18.16
CA GLU A 57 -19.87 -3.09 -19.39
C GLU A 57 -20.36 -4.52 -19.13
N GLN A 58 -19.84 -5.18 -18.10
CA GLN A 58 -20.27 -6.53 -17.73
C GLN A 58 -21.73 -6.60 -17.29
N LEU A 59 -22.20 -5.62 -16.52
CA LEU A 59 -23.56 -5.54 -16.03
C LEU A 59 -24.57 -5.35 -17.17
N LEU A 60 -24.24 -4.53 -18.18
CA LEU A 60 -25.09 -4.33 -19.35
C LEU A 60 -25.33 -5.63 -20.14
N TYR A 61 -24.39 -6.56 -20.15
CA TYR A 61 -24.59 -7.89 -20.76
C TYR A 61 -25.50 -8.82 -19.94
N GLN A 62 -25.68 -8.54 -18.64
CA GLN A 62 -26.41 -9.41 -17.71
C GLN A 62 -27.84 -8.93 -17.42
N LEU A 63 -28.12 -7.63 -17.58
CA LEU A 63 -29.43 -7.07 -17.29
C LEU A 63 -30.41 -7.32 -18.44
N SER A 64 -31.56 -7.92 -18.10
CA SER A 64 -32.70 -8.08 -19.01
C SER A 64 -33.77 -6.99 -18.83
N ASP A 65 -33.70 -6.20 -17.76
CA ASP A 65 -34.64 -5.12 -17.44
C ASP A 65 -34.01 -3.75 -17.70
N PHE A 66 -34.62 -3.03 -18.64
CA PHE A 66 -34.16 -1.72 -19.08
C PHE A 66 -34.29 -0.64 -17.98
N ALA A 67 -35.31 -0.71 -17.13
CA ALA A 67 -35.54 0.31 -16.10
C ALA A 67 -34.49 0.24 -14.98
N GLU A 68 -34.10 -0.97 -14.59
CA GLU A 68 -33.03 -1.19 -13.62
C GLU A 68 -31.66 -0.80 -14.20
N ALA A 69 -31.42 -1.12 -15.48
CA ALA A 69 -30.21 -0.71 -16.19
C ALA A 69 -30.06 0.82 -16.23
N ASP A 70 -31.15 1.55 -16.55
CA ASP A 70 -31.17 3.01 -16.58
C ASP A 70 -30.91 3.63 -15.19
N ARG A 71 -31.49 3.05 -14.13
CA ARG A 71 -31.26 3.52 -12.76
C ARG A 71 -29.79 3.38 -12.36
N ILE A 72 -29.20 2.21 -12.59
CA ILE A 72 -27.79 1.95 -12.26
C ILE A 72 -26.87 2.84 -13.11
N HIS A 73 -27.18 3.01 -14.39
CA HIS A 73 -26.42 3.90 -15.27
C HIS A 73 -26.40 5.33 -14.74
N ASN A 74 -27.54 5.88 -14.36
CA ASN A 74 -27.64 7.25 -13.84
C ASN A 74 -26.86 7.43 -12.52
N GLU A 75 -26.92 6.46 -11.61
CA GLU A 75 -26.15 6.49 -10.37
C GLU A 75 -24.63 6.45 -10.64
N LYS A 76 -24.18 5.55 -11.52
CA LYS A 76 -22.77 5.48 -11.92
C LYS A 76 -22.29 6.75 -12.59
N MET A 77 -23.10 7.37 -13.45
CA MET A 77 -22.77 8.66 -14.08
C MET A 77 -22.62 9.78 -13.04
N LYS A 78 -23.46 9.77 -12.00
CA LYS A 78 -23.33 10.71 -10.89
C LYS A 78 -22.03 10.51 -10.11
N HIS A 79 -21.66 9.27 -9.78
CA HIS A 79 -20.38 8.96 -9.13
C HIS A 79 -19.18 9.33 -10.00
N LYS A 80 -19.25 9.06 -11.32
CA LYS A 80 -18.21 9.45 -12.28
C LYS A 80 -17.99 10.96 -12.31
N TYR A 81 -19.06 11.75 -12.31
CA TYR A 81 -18.98 13.20 -12.26
C TYR A 81 -18.27 13.68 -10.98
N GLU A 82 -18.66 13.15 -9.81
CA GLU A 82 -18.03 13.50 -8.53
C GLU A 82 -16.57 13.07 -8.45
N LEU A 83 -16.22 11.88 -8.95
CA LEU A 83 -14.84 11.41 -9.06
C LEU A 83 -13.99 12.37 -9.91
N ASN A 84 -14.51 12.80 -11.05
CA ASN A 84 -13.80 13.72 -11.94
C ASN A 84 -13.63 15.11 -11.32
N LEU A 85 -14.64 15.61 -10.62
CA LEU A 85 -14.53 16.86 -9.87
C LEU A 85 -13.47 16.73 -8.76
N LEU A 86 -13.46 15.62 -8.03
CA LEU A 86 -12.49 15.38 -6.97
C LEU A 86 -11.07 15.27 -7.53
N LYS A 87 -10.89 14.52 -8.62
CA LYS A 87 -9.61 14.39 -9.32
C LYS A 87 -9.09 15.77 -9.78
N ALA A 88 -9.90 16.57 -10.45
CA ALA A 88 -9.54 17.92 -10.87
C ALA A 88 -9.18 18.81 -9.66
N THR A 89 -9.91 18.67 -8.55
CA THR A 89 -9.61 19.40 -7.31
C THR A 89 -8.25 19.02 -6.73
N PHE A 90 -7.90 17.73 -6.74
CA PHE A 90 -6.59 17.25 -6.30
C PHE A 90 -5.45 17.68 -7.25
N GLU A 91 -5.69 17.69 -8.56
CA GLU A 91 -4.75 18.20 -9.56
C GLU A 91 -4.49 19.70 -9.36
N LEU A 92 -5.53 20.50 -9.12
CA LEU A 92 -5.40 21.93 -8.79
C LEU A 92 -4.66 22.14 -7.47
N ALA A 93 -4.95 21.33 -6.45
CA ALA A 93 -4.22 21.39 -5.17
C ALA A 93 -2.73 21.10 -5.37
N LEU A 94 -2.36 20.24 -6.31
CA LEU A 94 -0.96 19.92 -6.60
C LEU A 94 -0.19 21.14 -7.14
N THR A 95 -0.83 21.95 -7.99
CA THR A 95 -0.17 23.09 -8.67
C THR A 95 -0.31 24.41 -7.91
N ASN A 96 -1.43 24.64 -7.23
CA ASN A 96 -1.81 25.99 -6.79
C ASN A 96 -1.74 26.20 -5.27
N HIS A 97 -1.63 25.13 -4.49
CA HIS A 97 -1.57 25.23 -3.03
C HIS A 97 -0.12 25.27 -2.53
N THR A 98 0.12 26.09 -1.51
CA THR A 98 1.29 25.98 -0.63
C THR A 98 1.27 24.63 0.12
N ASN A 99 2.39 24.23 0.70
CA ASN A 99 2.46 22.97 1.44
C ASN A 99 1.43 22.89 2.58
N ALA A 100 1.27 23.97 3.35
CA ALA A 100 0.30 24.03 4.45
C ALA A 100 -1.15 23.84 3.94
N GLU A 101 -1.47 24.45 2.80
CA GLU A 101 -2.78 24.30 2.15
C GLU A 101 -2.98 22.88 1.61
N LYS A 102 -1.95 22.24 1.04
CA LYS A 102 -2.02 20.84 0.60
C LYS A 102 -2.32 19.90 1.76
N PHE A 103 -1.62 20.04 2.89
CA PHE A 103 -1.89 19.22 4.08
C PHE A 103 -3.28 19.49 4.66
N ASN A 104 -3.68 20.76 4.76
CA ASN A 104 -5.01 21.12 5.25
C ASN A 104 -6.11 20.57 4.32
N PHE A 105 -5.90 20.60 3.02
CA PHE A 105 -6.78 19.99 2.03
C PHE A 105 -6.85 18.48 2.22
N LEU A 106 -5.71 17.77 2.24
CA LEU A 106 -5.65 16.32 2.45
C LEU A 106 -6.31 15.87 3.77
N TYR A 107 -6.24 16.68 4.82
CA TYR A 107 -6.87 16.38 6.10
C TYR A 107 -8.39 16.60 6.10
N ASN A 108 -8.88 17.58 5.33
CA ASN A 108 -10.29 17.97 5.35
C ASN A 108 -11.10 17.51 4.15
N PHE A 109 -10.48 17.01 3.07
CA PHE A 109 -11.22 16.55 1.89
C PHE A 109 -12.32 15.52 2.20
N PRO A 110 -12.15 14.56 3.16
CA PRO A 110 -13.20 13.60 3.49
C PRO A 110 -14.46 14.28 4.07
N LYS A 111 -14.32 15.46 4.67
CA LYS A 111 -15.41 16.20 5.31
C LYS A 111 -16.20 17.09 4.35
N ILE A 112 -15.63 17.39 3.18
CA ILE A 112 -16.24 18.27 2.17
C ILE A 112 -16.90 17.47 1.02
N ILE A 113 -16.69 16.16 0.99
CA ILE A 113 -17.32 15.28 0.01
C ILE A 113 -18.83 15.15 0.32
N PRO A 114 -19.71 15.21 -0.69
CA PRO A 114 -21.14 15.01 -0.49
C PRO A 114 -21.46 13.67 0.21
N PRO A 115 -22.36 13.63 1.20
CA PRO A 115 -22.64 12.40 1.95
C PRO A 115 -23.06 11.20 1.09
N TYR A 116 -23.78 11.44 -0.01
CA TYR A 116 -24.18 10.38 -0.93
C TYR A 116 -23.02 9.73 -1.68
N PHE A 117 -21.94 10.48 -1.93
CA PHE A 117 -20.75 10.01 -2.63
C PHE A 117 -19.70 9.48 -1.66
N SER A 118 -19.69 9.98 -0.42
CA SER A 118 -18.71 9.62 0.62
C SER A 118 -18.64 8.11 0.86
N ASN A 119 -19.78 7.45 1.09
CA ASN A 119 -19.80 6.01 1.35
C ASN A 119 -19.23 5.21 0.18
N PHE A 120 -19.68 5.53 -1.05
CA PHE A 120 -19.16 4.91 -2.26
C PHE A 120 -17.63 5.10 -2.38
N LEU A 121 -17.14 6.33 -2.23
CA LEU A 121 -15.72 6.62 -2.36
C LEU A 121 -14.89 5.88 -1.30
N MET A 122 -15.35 5.85 -0.05
CA MET A 122 -14.64 5.19 1.03
C MET A 122 -14.58 3.68 0.84
N ASP A 123 -15.69 3.05 0.42
CA ASP A 123 -15.73 1.63 0.10
C ASP A 123 -14.77 1.27 -1.04
N GLU A 124 -14.71 2.10 -2.09
CA GLU A 124 -13.79 1.92 -3.22
C GLU A 124 -12.31 2.10 -2.81
N LEU A 125 -12.02 3.10 -1.98
CA LEU A 125 -10.67 3.32 -1.46
C LEU A 125 -10.23 2.16 -0.55
N ASP A 126 -11.12 1.66 0.30
CA ASP A 126 -10.89 0.48 1.15
C ASP A 126 -10.70 -0.78 0.30
N MET A 127 -11.50 -0.96 -0.75
CA MET A 127 -11.37 -2.05 -1.71
C MET A 127 -9.98 -2.08 -2.34
N GLN A 128 -9.56 -0.92 -2.86
CA GLN A 128 -8.22 -0.76 -3.41
C GLN A 128 -7.16 -1.08 -2.35
N TYR A 129 -7.29 -0.54 -1.14
CA TYR A 129 -6.32 -0.75 -0.07
C TYR A 129 -6.14 -2.23 0.27
N VAL A 130 -7.24 -2.99 0.40
CA VAL A 130 -7.18 -4.43 0.65
C VAL A 130 -6.55 -5.16 -0.53
N ASN A 131 -6.87 -4.79 -1.77
CA ASN A 131 -6.26 -5.39 -2.97
C ASN A 131 -4.74 -5.19 -3.01
N GLN A 132 -4.25 -3.99 -2.68
CA GLN A 132 -2.80 -3.74 -2.56
C GLN A 132 -2.18 -4.65 -1.51
N LYS A 133 -2.80 -4.76 -0.33
CA LYS A 133 -2.29 -5.59 0.75
C LYS A 133 -2.16 -7.05 0.33
N ILE A 134 -3.21 -7.59 -0.31
CA ILE A 134 -3.20 -8.94 -0.86
C ILE A 134 -2.04 -9.14 -1.85
N ARG A 135 -1.80 -8.19 -2.75
CA ARG A 135 -0.74 -8.29 -3.76
C ARG A 135 0.66 -8.23 -3.15
N ILE A 136 0.84 -7.39 -2.12
CA ILE A 136 2.08 -7.37 -1.33
C ILE A 136 2.27 -8.72 -0.62
N ASP A 137 1.23 -9.25 0.05
CA ASP A 137 1.32 -10.53 0.75
C ASP A 137 1.65 -11.69 -0.22
N LEU A 138 1.04 -11.71 -1.40
CA LEU A 138 1.37 -12.67 -2.47
C LEU A 138 2.86 -12.60 -2.84
N LYS A 139 3.41 -11.39 -3.00
CA LYS A 139 4.82 -11.20 -3.28
C LYS A 139 5.71 -11.69 -2.13
N TYR A 140 5.33 -11.41 -0.88
CA TYR A 140 6.04 -11.92 0.30
C TYR A 140 6.05 -13.44 0.38
N LEU A 141 4.91 -14.09 0.10
CA LEU A 141 4.80 -15.54 0.06
C LEU A 141 5.70 -16.16 -1.01
N ASP A 142 5.77 -15.53 -2.18
CA ASP A 142 6.66 -15.96 -3.27
C ASP A 142 8.14 -15.81 -2.89
N LEU A 143 8.51 -14.71 -2.22
CA LEU A 143 9.86 -14.49 -1.70
C LEU A 143 10.24 -15.46 -0.57
N MET A 144 9.28 -15.86 0.25
CA MET A 144 9.48 -16.78 1.38
C MET A 144 9.59 -18.24 0.93
N LYS A 145 9.04 -18.58 -0.25
CA LYS A 145 8.93 -19.95 -0.75
C LYS A 145 10.24 -20.74 -0.74
N PRO A 146 11.40 -20.23 -1.20
CA PRO A 146 12.65 -20.97 -1.18
C PRO A 146 13.06 -21.40 0.23
N ASP A 147 12.88 -20.54 1.24
CA ASP A 147 13.27 -20.82 2.62
C ASP A 147 12.35 -21.83 3.32
N LEU A 148 11.13 -22.01 2.83
CA LEU A 148 10.15 -22.94 3.40
C LEU A 148 10.12 -24.31 2.72
N GLN A 149 10.79 -24.48 1.58
CA GLN A 149 10.88 -25.78 0.90
C GLN A 149 11.51 -26.85 1.78
N HIS A 150 12.55 -26.50 2.55
CA HIS A 150 13.23 -27.42 3.44
C HIS A 150 12.41 -27.80 4.69
N LEU A 151 11.33 -27.08 4.97
CA LEU A 151 10.43 -27.31 6.11
C LEU A 151 9.19 -28.13 5.71
N ASN A 152 9.06 -28.57 4.45
CA ASN A 152 7.87 -29.20 3.88
C ASN A 152 6.60 -28.33 4.00
N LEU A 153 6.76 -27.00 4.01
CA LEU A 153 5.67 -26.03 4.16
C LEU A 153 5.27 -25.34 2.84
N ALA A 154 5.72 -25.88 1.71
CA ALA A 154 5.47 -25.30 0.40
C ALA A 154 3.99 -25.41 -0.03
N GLU A 155 3.28 -26.43 0.47
CA GLU A 155 1.85 -26.63 0.19
C GLU A 155 0.99 -25.55 0.86
N GLU A 156 1.34 -25.12 2.08
CA GLU A 156 0.67 -24.01 2.77
C GLU A 156 0.82 -22.70 2.02
N ILE A 157 2.00 -22.41 1.46
CA ILE A 157 2.20 -21.22 0.61
C ILE A 157 1.29 -21.31 -0.62
N PHE A 158 1.23 -22.47 -1.27
CA PHE A 158 0.37 -22.67 -2.43
C PHE A 158 -1.11 -22.46 -2.07
N TYR A 159 -1.55 -23.00 -0.94
CA TYR A 159 -2.90 -22.85 -0.43
C TYR A 159 -3.24 -21.37 -0.13
N ILE A 160 -2.38 -20.66 0.60
CA ILE A 160 -2.57 -19.24 0.91
C ILE A 160 -2.59 -18.41 -0.38
N ASN A 161 -1.63 -18.64 -1.30
CA ASN A 161 -1.58 -17.94 -2.57
C ASN A 161 -2.85 -18.15 -3.39
N TYR A 162 -3.37 -19.37 -3.44
CA TYR A 162 -4.63 -19.68 -4.10
C TYR A 162 -5.79 -18.90 -3.48
N LYS A 163 -5.93 -18.95 -2.15
CA LYS A 163 -7.00 -18.24 -1.43
C LYS A 163 -6.91 -16.72 -1.58
N LEU A 164 -5.71 -16.13 -1.49
CA LEU A 164 -5.49 -14.71 -1.71
C LEU A 164 -5.91 -14.28 -3.12
N LYS A 165 -5.62 -15.10 -4.14
CA LYS A 165 -6.07 -14.85 -5.52
C LYS A 165 -7.59 -14.93 -5.65
N GLU A 166 -8.25 -15.89 -4.99
CA GLU A 166 -9.72 -15.94 -4.94
C GLU A 166 -10.31 -14.67 -4.29
N ILE A 167 -9.74 -14.24 -3.16
CA ILE A 167 -10.19 -13.05 -2.43
C ILE A 167 -9.97 -11.78 -3.25
N LEU A 168 -8.87 -11.69 -4.01
CA LEU A 168 -8.56 -10.55 -4.88
C LEU A 168 -9.67 -10.33 -5.93
N LEU A 169 -10.33 -11.39 -6.38
CA LEU A 169 -11.41 -11.33 -7.37
C LEU A 169 -12.78 -10.99 -6.77
N MET A 170 -12.93 -10.95 -5.44
CA MET A 170 -14.20 -10.60 -4.80
C MET A 170 -14.52 -9.12 -4.98
N GLN A 171 -15.72 -8.81 -5.50
CA GLN A 171 -16.20 -7.43 -5.69
C GLN A 171 -16.94 -6.86 -4.48
N ASN A 172 -17.37 -7.71 -3.54
CA ASN A 172 -18.00 -7.25 -2.31
C ASN A 172 -16.95 -7.00 -1.23
N LEU A 173 -16.85 -5.75 -0.74
CA LEU A 173 -15.85 -5.35 0.24
C LEU A 173 -15.94 -6.16 1.54
N GLN A 174 -17.15 -6.39 2.07
CA GLN A 174 -17.35 -7.13 3.32
C GLN A 174 -16.93 -8.60 3.19
N ALA A 175 -17.27 -9.24 2.06
CA ALA A 175 -16.84 -10.59 1.75
C ALA A 175 -15.31 -10.66 1.59
N LYS A 176 -14.71 -9.70 0.88
CA LYS A 176 -13.25 -9.60 0.71
C LYS A 176 -12.54 -9.45 2.06
N LEU A 177 -12.98 -8.52 2.90
CA LEU A 177 -12.44 -8.29 4.24
C LEU A 177 -12.56 -9.54 5.12
N LYS A 178 -13.72 -10.21 5.09
CA LYS A 178 -13.94 -11.45 5.85
C LYS A 178 -13.04 -12.58 5.37
N GLY A 179 -12.95 -12.78 4.04
CA GLY A 179 -12.06 -13.79 3.44
C GLY A 179 -10.61 -13.53 3.79
N TYR A 180 -10.16 -12.28 3.66
CA TYR A 180 -8.80 -11.87 3.98
C TYR A 180 -8.46 -12.04 5.46
N LYS A 181 -9.39 -11.69 6.37
CA LYS A 181 -9.21 -11.88 7.82
C LYS A 181 -9.00 -13.35 8.21
N ASN A 182 -9.60 -14.27 7.46
CA ASN A 182 -9.64 -15.69 7.74
C ASN A 182 -8.65 -16.49 6.87
N ILE A 183 -7.71 -15.81 6.20
CA ILE A 183 -6.78 -16.45 5.26
C ILE A 183 -5.89 -17.51 5.91
N THR A 184 -5.63 -17.37 7.22
CA THR A 184 -4.81 -18.29 8.01
C THR A 184 -5.62 -19.43 8.63
N ASP A 185 -6.94 -19.48 8.42
CA ASP A 185 -7.77 -20.55 8.96
C ASP A 185 -7.40 -21.88 8.29
N GLY A 186 -7.09 -22.89 9.11
CA GLY A 186 -6.74 -24.23 8.65
C GLY A 186 -5.25 -24.43 8.29
N LEU A 187 -4.38 -23.45 8.56
CA LEU A 187 -2.94 -23.64 8.45
C LEU A 187 -2.41 -24.60 9.53
N THR A 188 -1.32 -25.28 9.22
CA THR A 188 -0.65 -26.16 10.16
C THR A 188 -0.09 -25.36 11.35
N PRO A 189 -0.02 -25.93 12.57
CA PRO A 189 0.56 -25.24 13.72
C PRO A 189 1.99 -24.76 13.48
N GLN A 190 2.75 -25.48 12.66
CA GLN A 190 4.11 -25.11 12.28
C GLN A 190 4.14 -23.85 11.42
N PHE A 191 3.27 -23.73 10.41
CA PHE A 191 3.17 -22.51 9.62
C PHE A 191 2.63 -21.34 10.44
N GLN A 192 1.63 -21.60 11.29
CA GLN A 192 1.10 -20.57 12.19
C GLN A 192 2.17 -20.04 13.14
N TYR A 193 3.05 -20.91 13.65
CA TYR A 193 4.19 -20.49 14.46
C TYR A 193 5.12 -19.53 13.71
N ILE A 194 5.39 -19.77 12.41
CA ILE A 194 6.20 -18.86 11.58
C ILE A 194 5.53 -17.49 11.53
N LEU A 195 4.24 -17.45 11.20
CA LEU A 195 3.46 -16.21 11.09
C LEU A 195 3.30 -15.49 12.44
N ASP A 196 3.22 -16.20 13.55
CA ASP A 196 3.09 -15.60 14.88
C ASP A 196 4.41 -14.99 15.36
N LYS A 197 5.54 -15.41 14.78
CA LYS A 197 6.89 -14.90 15.08
C LYS A 197 7.29 -13.70 14.24
N GLN A 198 6.35 -13.05 13.56
CA GLN A 198 6.62 -11.83 12.78
C GLN A 198 7.27 -10.71 13.63
N PRO A 199 8.29 -10.00 13.10
CA PRO A 199 9.05 -10.30 11.87
C PRO A 199 10.24 -11.25 12.12
N LEU A 200 10.48 -11.69 13.36
CA LEU A 200 11.71 -12.33 13.84
C LEU A 200 11.98 -13.76 13.36
N HIS A 201 11.02 -14.45 12.76
CA HIS A 201 11.29 -15.76 12.16
C HIS A 201 12.27 -15.60 10.98
N GLU A 202 13.25 -16.50 10.87
CA GLU A 202 14.32 -16.38 9.85
C GLU A 202 13.77 -16.22 8.43
N ALA A 203 12.82 -17.08 8.03
CA ALA A 203 12.18 -17.02 6.72
C ALA A 203 11.48 -15.66 6.45
N LEU A 204 10.92 -15.04 7.50
CA LEU A 204 10.26 -13.74 7.40
C LEU A 204 11.26 -12.61 7.28
N LEU A 205 12.33 -12.63 8.09
CA LEU A 205 13.42 -11.66 7.99
C LEU A 205 14.05 -11.68 6.59
N LYS A 206 14.34 -12.86 6.06
CA LYS A 206 14.88 -13.01 4.68
C LYS A 206 13.91 -12.47 3.63
N SER A 207 12.63 -12.77 3.75
CA SER A 207 11.60 -12.24 2.84
C SER A 207 11.52 -10.72 2.89
N HIS A 208 11.58 -10.11 4.08
CA HIS A 208 11.65 -8.66 4.24
C HIS A 208 12.91 -8.07 3.61
N LEU A 209 14.09 -8.65 3.85
CA LEU A 209 15.34 -8.17 3.25
C LEU A 209 15.31 -8.26 1.73
N ASN A 210 14.79 -9.35 1.17
CA ASN A 210 14.64 -9.51 -0.28
C ASN A 210 13.65 -8.49 -0.86
N PHE A 211 12.53 -8.24 -0.18
CA PHE A 211 11.58 -7.20 -0.59
C PHE A 211 12.22 -5.80 -0.56
N LEU A 212 12.99 -5.50 0.49
CA LEU A 212 13.72 -4.23 0.59
C LEU A 212 14.81 -4.11 -0.47
N LYS A 213 15.48 -5.21 -0.81
CA LYS A 213 16.46 -5.27 -1.90
C LYS A 213 15.82 -4.95 -3.25
N GLU A 214 14.68 -5.55 -3.56
CA GLU A 214 13.92 -5.22 -4.77
C GLU A 214 13.48 -3.75 -4.79
N TYR A 215 13.04 -3.23 -3.65
CA TYR A 215 12.67 -1.83 -3.50
C TYR A 215 13.85 -0.88 -3.76
N VAL A 216 14.95 -1.07 -3.05
CA VAL A 216 16.16 -0.23 -3.15
C VAL A 216 16.73 -0.30 -4.57
N ASN A 217 16.78 -1.49 -5.18
CA ASN A 217 17.24 -1.64 -6.56
C ASN A 217 16.29 -1.04 -7.61
N SER A 218 15.08 -0.59 -7.22
CA SER A 218 14.12 0.02 -8.15
C SER A 218 14.33 1.52 -8.37
N PHE A 219 15.28 2.13 -7.65
CA PHE A 219 15.60 3.55 -7.79
C PHE A 219 16.37 3.87 -9.05
N GLU A 220 16.03 4.99 -9.67
CA GLU A 220 16.87 5.59 -10.71
C GLU A 220 17.99 6.45 -10.09
N ASP A 221 19.14 6.56 -10.77
CA ASP A 221 20.28 7.36 -10.29
C ASP A 221 19.91 8.82 -9.99
N SER A 222 18.96 9.37 -10.75
CA SER A 222 18.43 10.73 -10.58
C SER A 222 17.66 10.92 -9.27
N GLU A 223 17.03 9.87 -8.75
CA GLU A 223 16.22 9.95 -7.53
C GLU A 223 17.08 9.96 -6.27
N ILE A 224 18.26 9.34 -6.32
CA ILE A 224 19.16 9.17 -5.18
C ILE A 224 20.37 10.11 -5.19
N GLU A 225 20.50 10.99 -6.20
CA GLU A 225 21.70 11.82 -6.40
C GLU A 225 22.07 12.63 -5.15
N GLU A 226 21.07 13.25 -4.50
CA GLU A 226 21.24 14.03 -3.26
C GLU A 226 21.68 13.17 -2.06
N PHE A 227 21.39 11.87 -2.06
CA PHE A 227 21.62 10.93 -0.96
C PHE A 227 22.60 9.81 -1.32
N LYS A 228 23.40 9.97 -2.37
CA LYS A 228 24.25 8.91 -2.91
C LYS A 228 25.20 8.29 -1.86
N PRO A 229 25.83 9.08 -0.95
CA PRO A 229 26.64 8.50 0.12
C PRO A 229 25.85 7.59 1.07
N GLU A 230 24.71 8.07 1.58
CA GLU A 230 23.83 7.34 2.50
C GLU A 230 23.22 6.11 1.83
N TYR A 231 22.85 6.23 0.56
CA TYR A 231 22.37 5.13 -0.26
C TYR A 231 23.41 4.01 -0.42
N ASN A 232 24.66 4.36 -0.70
CA ASN A 232 25.76 3.38 -0.78
C ASN A 232 26.08 2.74 0.58
N VAL A 233 25.82 3.44 1.69
CA VAL A 233 25.91 2.85 3.04
C VAL A 233 24.77 1.87 3.27
N LEU A 234 23.53 2.25 2.92
CA LEU A 234 22.36 1.39 3.01
C LEU A 234 22.54 0.09 2.22
N LEU A 235 23.02 0.17 0.97
CA LEU A 235 23.29 -1.00 0.13
C LEU A 235 24.28 -1.96 0.77
N ARG A 236 25.38 -1.43 1.32
CA ARG A 236 26.39 -2.24 2.02
C ARG A 236 25.81 -2.88 3.28
N GLN A 237 25.01 -2.15 4.04
CA GLN A 237 24.36 -2.68 5.25
C GLN A 237 23.32 -3.75 4.91
N LEU A 238 22.59 -3.59 3.81
CA LEU A 238 21.64 -4.57 3.31
C LEU A 238 22.35 -5.88 2.91
N GLU A 239 23.46 -5.77 2.17
CA GLU A 239 24.27 -6.92 1.78
C GLU A 239 24.84 -7.66 3.00
N ILE A 240 25.31 -6.93 4.02
CA ILE A 240 25.76 -7.52 5.29
C ILE A 240 24.61 -8.26 5.99
N ALA A 241 23.43 -7.64 6.06
CA ALA A 241 22.26 -8.24 6.71
C ALA A 241 21.78 -9.51 5.98
N GLU A 242 21.73 -9.47 4.64
CA GLU A 242 21.32 -10.60 3.79
C GLU A 242 22.22 -11.82 4.00
N ASN A 243 23.54 -11.60 4.10
CA ASN A 243 24.54 -12.66 4.29
C ASN A 243 24.76 -13.07 5.75
N SER A 244 24.17 -12.34 6.71
CA SER A 244 24.32 -12.64 8.12
C SER A 244 23.57 -13.91 8.52
N THR A 245 24.17 -14.76 9.34
CA THR A 245 23.46 -15.88 9.99
C THR A 245 22.69 -15.45 11.24
N ASP A 246 22.95 -14.24 11.74
CA ASP A 246 22.34 -13.70 12.95
C ASP A 246 21.03 -12.95 12.64
N ASN A 247 19.92 -13.41 13.24
CA ASN A 247 18.61 -12.80 13.09
C ASN A 247 18.50 -11.44 13.78
N GLU A 248 19.28 -11.19 14.84
CA GLU A 248 19.29 -9.88 15.51
C GLU A 248 19.87 -8.81 14.58
N ASN A 249 20.98 -9.11 13.90
CA ASN A 249 21.56 -8.22 12.88
C ASN A 249 20.59 -7.95 11.71
N LYS A 250 19.88 -8.97 11.21
CA LYS A 250 18.84 -8.76 10.18
C LYS A 250 17.73 -7.83 10.68
N PHE A 251 17.25 -8.05 11.89
CA PHE A 251 16.19 -7.24 12.48
C PHE A 251 16.63 -5.79 12.71
N LYS A 252 17.84 -5.56 13.23
CA LYS A 252 18.41 -4.21 13.40
C LYS A 252 18.50 -3.45 12.08
N PHE A 253 18.83 -4.13 10.98
CA PHE A 253 18.78 -3.51 9.66
C PHE A 253 17.36 -3.06 9.29
N LEU A 254 16.34 -3.88 9.55
CA LEU A 254 14.93 -3.50 9.32
C LEU A 254 14.52 -2.30 10.18
N GLU A 255 14.94 -2.24 11.44
CA GLU A 255 14.68 -1.09 12.31
C GLU A 255 15.31 0.19 11.76
N MET A 256 16.58 0.11 11.34
CA MET A 256 17.31 1.23 10.74
C MET A 256 16.68 1.70 9.43
N PHE A 257 16.21 0.78 8.58
CA PHE A 257 15.52 1.14 7.34
C PHE A 257 14.22 1.92 7.60
N ASN A 258 13.51 1.57 8.69
CA ASN A 258 12.28 2.25 9.11
C ASN A 258 12.53 3.54 9.91
N ASP A 259 13.79 3.94 10.12
CA ASP A 259 14.12 5.14 10.88
C ASP A 259 13.81 6.41 10.08
N THR A 260 12.70 7.07 10.43
CA THR A 260 12.29 8.35 9.83
C THR A 260 12.86 9.57 10.55
N THR A 261 13.80 9.41 11.48
CA THR A 261 14.43 10.55 12.18
C THR A 261 15.43 11.30 11.29
N THR A 262 16.00 10.63 10.28
CA THR A 262 16.94 11.22 9.33
C THR A 262 16.27 11.69 8.03
N LYS A 263 16.86 12.67 7.35
CA LYS A 263 16.39 13.16 6.04
C LYS A 263 16.33 12.04 5.00
N PHE A 264 17.36 11.19 4.95
CA PHE A 264 17.41 10.05 4.04
C PHE A 264 16.34 9.00 4.38
N GLY A 265 16.14 8.67 5.66
CA GLY A 265 15.09 7.73 6.07
C GLY A 265 13.67 8.23 5.75
N ARG A 266 13.43 9.54 5.88
CA ARG A 266 12.16 10.15 5.42
C ARG A 266 11.97 10.05 3.92
N PHE A 267 13.02 10.30 3.14
CA PHE A 267 13.00 10.10 1.68
C PHE A 267 12.67 8.63 1.33
N LEU A 268 13.34 7.66 1.97
CA LEU A 268 13.05 6.24 1.77
C LEU A 268 11.60 5.90 2.12
N ASN A 269 11.04 6.45 3.19
CA ASN A 269 9.66 6.19 3.56
C ASN A 269 8.67 6.69 2.49
N VAL A 270 8.88 7.89 1.94
CA VAL A 270 8.04 8.43 0.86
C VAL A 270 8.13 7.57 -0.39
N LYS A 271 9.34 7.22 -0.78
CA LYS A 271 9.58 6.38 -1.96
C LYS A 271 9.05 4.97 -1.79
N PHE A 272 9.01 4.46 -0.57
CA PHE A 272 8.43 3.16 -0.29
C PHE A 272 6.92 3.16 -0.49
N GLU A 273 6.22 4.25 -0.14
CA GLU A 273 4.81 4.40 -0.48
C GLU A 273 4.56 4.42 -2.00
N GLU A 274 5.41 5.12 -2.76
CA GLU A 274 5.35 5.13 -4.23
C GLU A 274 5.61 3.73 -4.82
N TYR A 275 6.59 3.01 -4.27
CA TYR A 275 6.91 1.64 -4.68
C TYR A 275 5.75 0.67 -4.40
N LYS A 276 5.19 0.71 -3.18
CA LYS A 276 4.00 -0.07 -2.85
C LYS A 276 2.84 0.26 -3.78
N PHE A 277 2.77 1.49 -4.32
CA PHE A 277 1.71 1.85 -5.24
C PHE A 277 1.78 1.12 -6.59
N LYS A 278 2.95 0.66 -7.03
CA LYS A 278 3.10 -0.13 -8.25
C LYS A 278 2.19 -1.38 -8.23
N TYR A 279 2.01 -1.97 -7.06
CA TYR A 279 1.11 -3.10 -6.82
C TYR A 279 -0.39 -2.76 -6.87
N TYR A 280 -0.81 -1.52 -7.13
CA TYR A 280 -2.22 -1.21 -7.46
C TYR A 280 -2.53 -1.37 -8.95
N MET A 281 -1.52 -1.19 -9.82
CA MET A 281 -1.72 -0.99 -11.26
C MET A 281 -1.54 -2.28 -12.08
N ASP A 282 -0.77 -3.23 -11.54
CA ASP A 282 -0.71 -4.63 -12.00
C ASP A 282 -1.81 -5.43 -11.29
#